data_AF-A0A0H4V9S1-F1
#
_entry.id   AF-A0A0H4V9S1-F1
#
_cell.length_a   1.000
_cell.length_b   1.000
_cell.length_c   1.000
_cell.angle_alpha   90.00
_cell.angle_beta   90.00
_cell.angle_gamma   90.00
#
_symmetry.space_group_name_H-M   'P 1'
#
loop_
_entity.id
_entity.type
_entity.pdbx_description
1 polymer ?
#
loop_
_entity_poly.entity_id
_entity_poly.type
_entity_poly.pdbx_seq_one_letter_code
_entity_poly.pdbx_strand_id
1 'polypeptide(L)'
;MKPEPPPRAIRDFAQRALLLMALGEWLLKWVGIAFVLMAPLIWLLNRQRSSDVLTELALGLLVWTAMFAAWKLTTAFLRWWILGASGN
;
A
#
# COMPACT_ATOMS: atom_id res chain seq x y z
N MET A 1 -1.93 24.90 19.62
CA MET A 1 -3.36 24.56 19.67
C MET A 1 -3.46 23.07 19.94
N LYS A 2 -4.06 22.63 21.04
CA LYS A 2 -4.27 21.20 21.33
C LYS A 2 -5.31 20.66 20.33
N PRO A 3 -5.04 19.57 19.61
CA PRO A 3 -6.06 18.94 18.79
C PRO A 3 -7.15 18.38 19.71
N GLU A 4 -8.39 18.81 19.49
CA GLU A 4 -9.56 18.25 20.17
C GLU A 4 -9.72 16.77 19.78
N PRO A 5 -10.07 15.88 20.73
CA PRO A 5 -10.31 14.49 20.40
C PRO A 5 -11.47 14.38 19.39
N PRO A 6 -11.32 13.59 18.32
CA PRO A 6 -12.31 13.47 17.27
C PRO A 6 -13.60 12.87 17.86
N PRO A 7 -14.77 13.35 17.41
CA PRO A 7 -16.07 12.82 17.79
C PRO A 7 -16.12 11.28 17.71
N ARG A 8 -16.87 10.62 18.62
CA ARG A 8 -16.94 9.15 18.69
C ARG A 8 -17.23 8.49 17.33
N ALA A 9 -18.13 9.06 16.54
CA ALA A 9 -18.45 8.59 15.19
C ALA A 9 -17.24 8.60 14.24
N ILE A 10 -16.36 9.60 14.34
CA ILE A 10 -15.13 9.73 13.55
C ILE A 10 -14.11 8.68 13.99
N ARG A 11 -14.02 8.40 15.30
CA ARG A 11 -13.13 7.36 15.83
C ARG A 11 -13.55 5.95 15.40
N ASP A 12 -14.84 5.64 15.44
CA ASP A 12 -15.37 4.34 15.00
C ASP A 12 -15.18 4.15 13.49
N PHE A 13 -15.38 5.21 12.71
CA PHE A 13 -15.06 5.23 11.28
C PHE A 13 -13.56 4.99 11.04
N ALA A 14 -12.70 5.67 11.78
CA ALA A 14 -11.25 5.55 11.63
C ALA A 14 -10.73 4.16 12.03
N GLN A 15 -11.32 3.51 13.04
CA GLN A 15 -11.01 2.12 13.39
C GLN A 15 -11.41 1.14 12.27
N ARG A 16 -12.59 1.30 11.67
CA ARG A 16 -13.01 0.50 10.51
C ARG A 16 -12.10 0.74 9.31
N ALA A 17 -11.73 2.00 9.07
CA ALA A 17 -10.78 2.36 8.02
C ALA A 17 -9.42 1.70 8.25
N LEU A 18 -8.91 1.65 9.48
CA LEU A 18 -7.64 0.97 9.80
C LEU A 18 -7.70 -0.55 9.55
N LEU A 19 -8.83 -1.20 9.83
CA LEU A 19 -9.03 -2.62 9.51
C LEU A 19 -9.02 -2.85 7.98
N LEU A 20 -9.71 -2.01 7.22
CA LEU A 20 -9.69 -2.05 5.76
C LEU A 20 -8.28 -1.76 5.20
N MET A 21 -7.56 -0.81 5.80
CA MET A 21 -6.17 -0.50 5.45
C MET A 21 -5.24 -1.69 5.69
N ALA A 22 -5.46 -2.45 6.77
CA ALA A 22 -4.69 -3.67 7.06
C ALA A 22 -4.95 -4.78 6.03
N LEU A 23 -6.21 -4.98 5.63
CA LEU A 23 -6.58 -5.90 4.55
C LEU A 23 -5.98 -5.46 3.21
N GLY A 24 -6.06 -4.17 2.88
CA GLY A 24 -5.45 -3.62 1.68
C GLY A 24 -3.92 -3.77 1.67
N GLU A 25 -3.26 -3.58 2.81
CA GLU A 25 -1.81 -3.81 2.94
C GLU A 25 -1.46 -5.28 2.69
N TRP A 26 -2.24 -6.21 3.27
CA TRP A 26 -2.05 -7.64 3.06
C TRP A 26 -2.21 -8.01 1.58
N LEU A 27 -3.28 -7.52 0.93
CA LEU A 27 -3.52 -7.75 -0.49
C LEU A 27 -2.39 -7.19 -1.36
N LEU A 28 -1.96 -5.96 -1.10
CA LEU A 28 -0.93 -5.28 -1.89
C LEU A 28 0.42 -5.99 -1.78
N LYS A 29 0.75 -6.58 -0.62
CA LYS A 29 1.92 -7.46 -0.47
C LYS A 29 1.83 -8.68 -1.36
N TRP A 30 0.68 -9.37 -1.36
CA TRP A 30 0.51 -10.57 -2.19
C TRP A 30 0.55 -10.27 -3.68
N VAL A 31 0.01 -9.13 -4.11
CA VAL A 31 0.13 -8.65 -5.50
C VAL A 31 1.61 -8.46 -5.86
N GLY A 32 2.41 -7.83 -5.00
CA GLY A 32 3.84 -7.64 -5.24
C GLY A 32 4.61 -8.96 -5.29
N ILE A 33 4.32 -9.89 -4.38
CA ILE A 33 4.94 -11.23 -4.37
C ILE A 33 4.59 -11.97 -5.66
N ALA A 34 3.32 -12.00 -6.04
CA ALA A 34 2.87 -12.64 -7.27
C ALA A 34 3.55 -12.02 -8.50
N PHE A 35 3.70 -10.69 -8.53
CA PHE A 35 4.39 -9.99 -9.60
C PHE A 35 5.86 -10.42 -9.72
N VAL A 36 6.60 -10.46 -8.60
CA VAL A 36 8.01 -10.88 -8.59
C VAL A 36 8.16 -12.35 -9.01
N LEU A 37 7.25 -13.22 -8.61
CA LEU A 37 7.26 -14.63 -9.00
C LEU A 37 6.92 -14.83 -10.49
N MET A 38 6.00 -14.04 -11.03
CA MET A 38 5.58 -14.14 -12.43
C MET A 38 6.51 -13.41 -13.40
N ALA A 39 7.22 -12.37 -12.95
CA ALA A 39 8.16 -11.60 -13.76
C ALA A 39 9.19 -12.46 -14.54
N PRO A 40 9.90 -13.44 -13.93
CA PRO A 40 10.82 -14.29 -14.67
C PRO A 40 10.13 -15.21 -15.68
N LEU A 41 8.92 -15.69 -15.39
CA LEU A 41 8.12 -16.48 -16.32
C LEU A 41 7.68 -15.64 -17.53
N ILE A 42 7.17 -14.44 -17.28
CA ILE A 42 6.77 -13.48 -18.32
C ILE A 42 7.97 -13.13 -19.21
N TRP A 43 9.13 -12.86 -18.60
CA TRP A 43 10.36 -12.59 -19.32
C TRP A 43 10.84 -13.78 -20.15
N LEU A 44 10.83 -14.99 -19.57
CA LEU A 44 11.26 -16.22 -20.26
C LEU A 44 10.40 -16.51 -21.49
N LEU A 45 9.08 -16.35 -21.37
CA LEU A 45 8.13 -16.56 -22.47
C LEU A 45 8.23 -15.49 -23.57
N ASN A 46 8.82 -14.33 -23.28
CA ASN A 46 8.93 -13.20 -24.21
C ASN A 46 10.39 -12.81 -24.51
N ARG A 47 11.31 -13.78 -24.49
CA ARG A 47 12.75 -13.59 -24.77
C ARG A 47 13.07 -12.76 -26.02
N GLN A 48 12.23 -12.86 -27.06
CA GLN A 48 12.41 -12.11 -28.32
C GLN A 48 12.23 -10.59 -28.17
N ARG A 49 11.48 -10.14 -27.16
CA ARG A 49 11.21 -8.73 -26.82
C ARG A 49 11.73 -8.40 -25.42
N SER A 50 12.89 -8.96 -25.07
CA SER A 50 13.41 -8.91 -23.71
C SER A 50 13.58 -7.48 -23.17
N SER A 51 14.02 -6.52 -23.99
CA SER A 51 14.20 -5.13 -23.56
C SER A 51 12.88 -4.52 -23.09
N ASP A 52 11.87 -4.62 -23.94
CA ASP A 52 10.57 -3.96 -23.74
C ASP A 52 9.85 -4.57 -22.54
N VAL A 53 9.89 -5.90 -22.44
CA VAL A 53 9.30 -6.64 -21.31
C VAL A 53 10.00 -6.30 -20.00
N LEU A 54 11.32 -6.19 -19.98
CA LEU A 54 12.04 -5.78 -18.76
C LEU A 54 11.69 -4.33 -18.37
N THR A 55 11.53 -3.43 -19.34
CA THR A 55 11.08 -2.06 -19.09
C THR A 55 9.67 -2.03 -18.51
N GLU A 56 8.73 -2.77 -19.09
CA GLU A 56 7.36 -2.87 -18.57
C GLU A 56 7.32 -3.48 -17.16
N LEU A 57 8.11 -4.54 -16.91
CA LEU A 57 8.23 -5.15 -15.59
C LEU A 57 8.83 -4.17 -14.57
N ALA A 58 9.85 -3.40 -14.95
CA ALA A 58 10.45 -2.38 -14.11
C ALA A 58 9.47 -1.25 -13.78
N LEU A 59 8.70 -0.77 -14.78
CA LEU A 59 7.65 0.22 -14.57
C LEU A 59 6.53 -0.31 -13.68
N GLY A 60 6.09 -1.56 -13.89
CA GLY A 60 5.11 -2.22 -13.04
C GLY A 60 5.57 -2.31 -11.58
N LEU A 61 6.84 -2.67 -11.36
CA LEU A 61 7.43 -2.71 -10.02
C LEU A 61 7.54 -1.30 -9.40
N LEU A 62 7.89 -0.29 -10.20
CA LEU A 62 7.94 1.11 -9.75
C LEU A 62 6.56 1.61 -9.31
N VAL A 63 5.52 1.34 -10.10
CA VAL A 63 4.14 1.70 -9.76
C VAL A 63 3.69 0.97 -8.50
N TRP A 64 3.95 -0.33 -8.39
CA TRP A 64 3.61 -1.10 -7.21
C TRP A 64 4.30 -0.58 -5.95
N THR A 65 5.61 -0.29 -6.03
CA THR A 65 6.37 0.26 -4.90
C THR A 65 5.87 1.65 -4.50
N ALA A 66 5.55 2.52 -5.47
CA ALA A 66 4.96 3.83 -5.21
C ALA A 66 3.59 3.71 -4.52
N MET A 67 2.72 2.81 -5.00
CA MET A 67 1.42 2.53 -4.37
C MET A 67 1.59 2.00 -2.94
N PHE A 68 2.54 1.07 -2.72
CA PHE A 68 2.80 0.51 -1.40
C PHE A 68 3.33 1.57 -0.42
N ALA A 69 4.25 2.43 -0.87
CA ALA A 69 4.76 3.53 -0.08
C ALA A 69 3.65 4.54 0.27
N ALA A 70 2.82 4.93 -0.69
CA ALA A 70 1.67 5.80 -0.46
C ALA A 70 0.70 5.20 0.56
N TRP A 71 0.36 3.91 0.41
CA TRP A 71 -0.52 3.20 1.34
C TRP A 71 0.03 3.19 2.77
N LYS A 72 1.34 2.94 2.92
CA LYS A 72 2.04 2.98 4.21
C LYS A 72 2.01 4.38 4.83
N LEU A 73 2.26 5.41 4.02
CA LEU A 73 2.22 6.80 4.47
C LEU A 73 0.81 7.18 4.96
N THR A 74 -0.23 6.87 4.18
CA THR A 74 -1.63 7.15 4.56
C THR A 74 -2.02 6.40 5.83
N THR A 75 -1.62 5.14 5.96
CA THR A 75 -1.89 4.33 7.17
C THR A 75 -1.17 4.89 8.38
N ALA A 76 0.11 5.28 8.24
CA ALA A 76 0.88 5.89 9.30
C ALA A 76 0.29 7.23 9.74
N PHE A 77 -0.15 8.06 8.79
CA PHE A 77 -0.83 9.32 9.06
C PHE A 77 -2.14 9.12 9.81
N LEU A 78 -3.00 8.19 9.37
CA LEU A 78 -4.24 7.83 10.08
C LEU A 78 -3.97 7.35 11.51
N ARG A 79 -2.97 6.49 11.72
CA ARG A 79 -2.58 6.02 13.05
C ARG A 79 -2.09 7.17 13.93
N TRP A 80 -1.22 8.02 13.41
CA TRP A 80 -0.73 9.20 14.11
C TRP A 80 -1.88 10.14 14.50
N TRP A 81 -2.82 10.38 13.59
CA TRP A 81 -3.97 11.23 13.85
C TRP A 81 -4.89 10.67 14.94
N ILE A 82 -5.17 9.36 14.91
CA ILE A 82 -6.02 8.70 15.92
C ILE A 82 -5.31 8.60 17.28
N LEU A 83 -4.02 8.28 17.32
CA LEU A 83 -3.24 8.16 18.56
C LEU A 83 -2.89 9.53 19.16
N GLY A 84 -2.54 10.51 18.33
CA GLY A 84 -2.34 11.90 18.75
C GLY A 84 -3.63 12.54 19.28
N ALA A 85 -4.79 12.08 18.82
CA ALA A 85 -6.09 12.40 19.37
C ALA A 85 -6.44 11.67 20.68
N SER A 86 -5.78 10.55 20.99
CA SER A 86 -6.01 9.72 22.17
C SER A 86 -5.05 10.04 23.34
N GLY A 87 -4.10 10.96 23.14
CA GLY A 87 -3.17 11.45 24.15
C GLY A 87 -3.72 12.64 24.93
N ASN A 88 -4.74 12.40 25.75
CA ASN A 88 -5.09 13.08 27.01
C ASN A 88 -6.19 12.28 27.72
#